data_AF-A0A3D2FAB1-F1
#
_entry.id   AF-A0A3D2FAB1-F1
#
_cell.length_a   1.000
_cell.length_b   1.000
_cell.length_c   1.000
_cell.angle_alpha   90.00
_cell.angle_beta   90.00
_cell.angle_gamma   90.00
#
_symmetry.space_group_name_H-M   'P 1'
#
loop_
_entity.id
_entity.type
_entity.pdbx_description
1 polymer ?
#
loop_
_entity_poly.entity_id
_entity_poly.type
_entity_poly.pdbx_seq_one_letter_code
_entity_poly.pdbx_strand_id
1 'polypeptide(L)' 'MVVLSLISPAARDALQEWLDHQKSLKGSAENTVTAYAGDVTEFLAFITGHKGESQGLGALSKIT' A
#
# COMPACT_ATOMS: atom_id res chain seq x y z
N MET A 1 12.90 12.39 -1.71
CA MET A 1 11.43 12.26 -1.78
C MET A 1 11.02 11.90 -3.22
N VAL A 2 11.07 10.60 -3.56
CA VAL A 2 10.55 9.99 -4.81
C VAL A 2 10.19 8.53 -4.49
N VAL A 3 9.22 8.29 -3.61
CA VAL A 3 8.76 6.92 -3.31
C VAL A 3 7.42 6.66 -3.99
N LEU A 4 6.53 7.67 -4.01
CA LEU A 4 5.22 7.50 -4.65
C LEU A 4 5.37 7.07 -6.11
N SER A 5 6.21 7.69 -6.94
CA SER A 5 6.30 7.45 -8.40
C SER A 5 6.54 5.99 -8.83
N LEU A 6 7.08 5.12 -7.96
CA LEU A 6 7.31 3.70 -8.28
C LEU A 6 6.07 2.82 -8.08
N ILE A 7 5.19 3.17 -7.12
CA ILE A 7 4.01 2.35 -6.80
C ILE A 7 3.00 2.43 -7.96
N SER A 8 2.37 1.32 -8.34
CA SER A 8 1.33 1.39 -9.39
C SER A 8 0.10 2.17 -8.91
N PRO A 9 -0.61 2.92 -9.77
CA PRO A 9 -1.85 3.61 -9.39
C PRO A 9 -2.86 2.67 -8.70
N ALA A 10 -3.07 1.48 -9.26
CA ALA A 10 -3.99 0.49 -8.70
C ALA A 10 -3.60 0.04 -7.27
N ALA A 11 -2.31 -0.06 -6.96
CA ALA A 11 -1.86 -0.40 -5.60
C ALA A 11 -2.04 0.77 -4.62
N ARG A 12 -1.89 2.03 -5.08
CA ARG A 12 -2.17 3.21 -4.25
C ARG A 12 -3.66 3.33 -3.95
N ASP A 13 -4.50 3.13 -4.96
CA ASP A 13 -5.95 3.22 -4.82
C ASP A 13 -6.48 2.14 -3.86
N ALA A 14 -5.98 0.90 -4.00
CA ALA A 14 -6.34 -0.19 -3.09
C ALA A 14 -5.85 0.05 -1.64
N LEU A 15 -4.67 0.67 -1.45
CA LEU A 15 -4.21 1.07 -0.13
C LEU A 15 -5.15 2.12 0.49
N GLN A 16 -5.54 3.13 -0.28
CA GLN A 16 -6.47 4.17 0.19
C GLN A 16 -7.82 3.57 0.60
N GLU A 17 -8.41 2.73 -0.24
CA GLU A 17 -9.68 2.05 0.05
C GLU A 17 -9.57 1.18 1.31
N TRP A 18 -8.47 0.45 1.48
CA TRP A 18 -8.25 -0.38 2.67
C TRP A 18 -8.12 0.47 3.95
N LEU A 19 -7.40 1.59 3.91
CA LEU A 19 -7.29 2.49 5.07
C LEU A 19 -8.63 3.14 5.42
N ASP A 20 -9.43 3.52 4.42
CA ASP A 20 -10.78 4.05 4.63
C ASP A 20 -11.70 3.01 5.28
N HIS A 21 -11.56 1.72 4.92
CA HIS A 21 -12.24 0.62 5.60
C HIS A 21 -11.73 0.41 7.03
N GLN A 22 -10.42 0.52 7.30
CA GLN A 22 -9.89 0.44 8.66
C GLN A 22 -10.49 1.54 9.56
N LYS A 23 -10.57 2.77 9.06
CA LYS A 23 -11.14 3.89 9.81
C LYS A 23 -12.65 3.75 9.99
N SER A 24 -13.40 3.51 8.92
CA SER A 24 -14.87 3.55 8.93
C SER A 24 -15.54 2.28 9.46
N LEU A 25 -15.04 1.10 9.10
CA LEU A 25 -15.68 -0.17 9.43
C LEU A 25 -15.12 -0.81 10.69
N LYS A 26 -13.83 -0.62 10.96
CA LYS A 26 -13.14 -1.20 12.13
C LYS A 26 -12.98 -0.22 13.29
N GLY A 27 -13.24 1.07 13.07
CA GLY A 27 -13.05 2.10 14.09
C GLY A 27 -11.59 2.20 14.55
N SER A 28 -10.64 1.86 13.67
CA SER A 28 -9.22 1.94 13.98
C SER A 28 -8.81 3.37 14.32
N ALA A 29 -7.99 3.52 15.36
CA ALA A 29 -7.51 4.82 15.81
C ALA A 29 -6.63 5.49 14.74
N GLU A 30 -6.58 6.82 14.73
CA GLU A 30 -5.87 7.59 13.71
C GLU A 30 -4.36 7.28 13.67
N ASN A 31 -3.77 7.02 14.83
CA ASN A 31 -2.38 6.58 14.95
C ASN A 31 -2.16 5.20 14.31
N THR A 32 -3.11 4.27 14.44
CA THR A 32 -3.07 2.96 13.78
C THR A 32 -3.18 3.09 12.27
N VAL A 33 -4.11 3.90 11.76
CA VAL A 33 -4.26 4.15 10.32
C VAL A 33 -3.00 4.79 9.73
N THR A 34 -2.38 5.72 10.47
CA THR A 34 -1.13 6.37 10.06
C THR A 34 0.03 5.38 10.01
N ALA A 35 0.17 4.51 11.03
CA ALA A 35 1.18 3.46 11.03
C ALA A 35 1.01 2.52 9.84
N TYR A 36 -0.21 2.03 9.59
CA TYR A 36 -0.51 1.17 8.45
C TYR A 36 -0.24 1.84 7.10
N ALA A 37 -0.57 3.13 6.96
CA ALA A 37 -0.26 3.88 5.75
C ALA A 37 1.25 3.92 5.47
N GLY A 38 2.06 4.15 6.50
CA GLY A 38 3.51 4.13 6.40
C GLY A 38 4.04 2.75 6.02
N ASP A 39 3.74 1.74 6.83
CA ASP A 39 4.28 0.38 6.69
C ASP A 39 3.95 -0.24 5.33
N VAL A 40 2.69 -0.12 4.88
CA VAL A 40 2.26 -0.71 3.61
C VAL A 40 2.83 0.08 2.42
N THR A 41 2.95 1.40 2.52
CA THR A 41 3.60 2.20 1.46
C THR A 41 5.06 1.81 1.28
N GLU A 42 5.81 1.64 2.39
CA GLU A 42 7.20 1.20 2.35
C GLU A 42 7.33 -0.20 1.75
N PHE A 43 6.45 -1.12 2.13
CA PHE A 43 6.41 -2.45 1.55
C PHE A 43 6.15 -2.43 0.03
N LEU A 44 5.17 -1.65 -0.43
CA LEU A 44 4.84 -1.53 -1.86
C LEU A 44 6.01 -0.95 -2.66
N ALA A 45 6.70 0.04 -2.11
CA ALA A 45 7.90 0.60 -2.71
C ALA A 45 9.04 -0.42 -2.77
N PHE A 46 9.29 -1.13 -1.66
CA PHE A 46 10.30 -2.17 -1.56
C PHE A 46 10.06 -3.28 -2.59
N ILE A 47 8.85 -3.84 -2.65
CA ILE A 47 8.59 -5.00 -3.52
C ILE A 47 8.62 -4.61 -5.00
N THR A 48 8.21 -3.37 -5.33
CA THR A 48 8.35 -2.83 -6.69
C THR A 48 9.82 -2.73 -7.09
N GLY A 49 10.67 -2.21 -6.21
CA GLY A 49 12.12 -2.18 -6.44
C GLY A 49 12.74 -3.58 -6.53
N HIS A 50 12.31 -4.49 -5.66
CA HIS A 50 12.84 -5.86 -5.59
C HIS A 50 12.50 -6.70 -6.83
N LYS A 51 11.30 -6.54 -7.39
CA LYS A 51 10.88 -7.25 -8.61
C LYS A 51 11.30 -6.55 -9.90
N GLY A 52 11.64 -5.27 -9.84
CA GLY A 52 12.10 -4.49 -11.00
C GLY A 52 11.00 -4.19 -12.03
N GLU A 53 9.73 -4.41 -11.68
CA GLU A 53 8.57 -4.19 -12.54
C GLU A 53 7.41 -3.59 -11.73
N SER A 54 6.51 -2.86 -12.40
CA SER A 54 5.34 -2.27 -11.74
C SER A 54 4.45 -3.33 -11.08
N GLN A 55 4.25 -3.21 -9.78
CA GLN A 55 3.43 -4.16 -9.01
C GLN A 55 1.97 -3.69 -8.96
N GLY A 56 1.15 -4.21 -9.88
CA GLY A 56 -0.32 -4.12 -9.81
C GLY A 56 -0.92 -5.19 -8.88
N LEU A 57 -2.23 -5.16 -8.66
CA LEU A 57 -2.91 -6.08 -7.72
C LEU A 57 -2.67 -7.57 -8.03
N GLY A 58 -2.66 -7.97 -9.30
CA GLY A 58 -2.39 -9.36 -9.69
C GLY A 58 -0.93 -9.81 -9.53
N ALA A 59 0.02 -8.88 -9.44
CA ALA A 59 1.40 -9.19 -9.10
C ALA A 59 1.54 -9.31 -7.57
N LEU A 60 0.92 -8.39 -6.83
CA LEU A 60 0.86 -8.42 -5.37
C LEU A 60 0.23 -9.71 -4.83
N SER A 61 -0.83 -10.21 -5.49
CA SER A 61 -1.50 -11.45 -5.08
C SER A 61 -0.64 -12.71 -5.21
N LYS A 62 0.52 -12.64 -5.85
CA LYS A 62 1.45 -13.76 -6.04
C LYS A 62 2.64 -13.74 -5.06
N ILE A 63 2.70 -12.73 -4.19
CA ILE A 63 3.70 -12.66 -3.13
C ILE A 63 3.32 -13.68 -2.06
N THR A 64 4.29 -14.47 -1.58
CA THR A 64 4.13 -15.49 -0.54
C THR A 64 5.20 -15.31 0.53
#